data_AF-A0A1S3DPY1-F1
#
_entry.id   AF-A0A1S3DPY1-F1
#
_cell.length_a   1.000
_cell.length_b   1.000
_cell.length_c   1.000
_cell.angle_alpha   90.00
_cell.angle_beta   90.00
_cell.angle_gamma   90.00
#
_symmetry.space_group_name_H-M   'P 1'
#
loop_
_entity.id
_entity.type
_entity.pdbx_description
1 polymer ?
#
loop_
_entity_poly.entity_id
_entity_poly.type
_entity_poly.pdbx_seq_one_letter_code
_entity_poly.pdbx_strand_id
1 'polypeptide(L)'
;MKNTVVVTVQYRLGSLGFLSSKQKDLPGNVGLLDIASALHWTRHYIQNFGGDPNKITTAGQGSGASAAMLLSLSKLTSSWVQGIVAMSGSALSSFAVDYRPEESYKNVTRKSTVCSDMTGVELVKCLQELSPEEISSNIQNGGFVSGLAELLTPGPVVEGEDDEWFLPNLLENSAMDLITSTNKTDKIPMLTG
;
A
#
# COMPACT_ATOMS: atom_id res chain seq x y z
N MET A 1 18.81 6.06 -18.62
CA MET A 1 18.10 4.81 -18.95
C MET A 1 18.00 4.73 -20.47
N LYS A 2 18.82 3.89 -21.12
CA LYS A 2 18.68 3.59 -22.56
C LYS A 2 18.19 2.14 -22.67
N ASN A 3 17.28 1.86 -23.59
CA ASN A 3 16.66 0.55 -23.79
C ASN A 3 15.89 0.02 -22.57
N THR A 4 14.90 0.78 -22.09
CA THR A 4 14.03 0.39 -20.98
C THR A 4 12.59 0.78 -21.30
N VAL A 5 11.64 -0.08 -20.99
CA VAL A 5 10.21 0.26 -21.01
C VAL A 5 9.83 0.79 -19.63
N VAL A 6 9.21 1.96 -19.58
CA VAL A 6 8.76 2.58 -18.33
C VAL A 6 7.25 2.44 -18.23
N VAL A 7 6.77 1.89 -17.11
CA VAL A 7 5.35 1.79 -16.79
C VAL A 7 5.09 2.64 -15.55
N THR A 8 4.26 3.67 -15.70
CA THR A 8 3.80 4.50 -14.59
C THR A 8 2.42 4.05 -14.17
N VAL A 9 2.21 3.86 -12.86
CA VAL A 9 0.97 3.32 -12.31
C VAL A 9 0.32 4.34 -11.38
N GLN A 10 -1.00 4.44 -11.47
CA GLN A 10 -1.82 5.15 -10.50
C GLN A 10 -2.46 4.14 -9.55
N TYR A 11 -2.68 4.54 -8.31
CA TYR A 11 -3.29 3.70 -7.28
C TYR A 11 -4.14 4.59 -6.35
N ARG A 12 -5.08 3.97 -5.63
CA ARG A 12 -5.92 4.69 -4.66
C ARG A 12 -5.10 5.25 -3.50
N LEU A 13 -5.46 6.45 -3.05
CA LEU A 13 -4.72 7.21 -2.02
C LEU A 13 -5.57 7.43 -0.77
N GLY A 14 -4.90 7.71 0.35
CA GLY A 14 -5.52 8.04 1.64
C GLY A 14 -6.58 7.02 2.06
N SER A 15 -7.68 7.50 2.62
CA SER A 15 -8.81 6.66 3.06
C SER A 15 -9.39 5.75 1.97
N LEU A 16 -9.32 6.14 0.70
CA LEU A 16 -9.85 5.32 -0.40
C LEU A 16 -8.97 4.11 -0.71
N GLY A 17 -7.68 4.16 -0.39
CA GLY A 17 -6.72 3.08 -0.65
C GLY A 17 -6.29 2.33 0.60
N PHE A 18 -6.35 2.95 1.77
CA PHE A 18 -5.59 2.47 2.93
C PHE A 18 -6.38 2.46 4.25
N LEU A 19 -7.68 2.77 4.22
CA LEU A 19 -8.51 2.67 5.43
C LEU A 19 -8.56 1.22 5.91
N SER A 20 -8.30 1.01 7.20
CA SER A 20 -8.27 -0.33 7.82
C SER A 20 -8.87 -0.28 9.22
N SER A 21 -9.78 -1.22 9.52
CA SER A 21 -10.26 -1.46 10.89
C SER A 21 -9.46 -2.56 11.60
N LYS A 22 -8.46 -3.16 10.93
CA LYS A 22 -7.79 -4.43 11.29
C LYS A 22 -8.73 -5.62 11.48
N GLN A 23 -9.97 -5.51 11.02
CA GLN A 23 -10.91 -6.61 11.00
C GLN A 23 -11.04 -7.14 9.57
N LYS A 24 -11.47 -8.39 9.44
CA LYS A 24 -11.58 -9.13 8.17
C LYS A 24 -12.44 -8.44 7.11
N ASP A 25 -13.38 -7.58 7.51
CA ASP A 25 -14.25 -6.84 6.62
C ASP A 25 -13.59 -5.59 6.00
N LEU A 26 -12.53 -5.08 6.64
CA LEU A 26 -11.75 -3.93 6.15
C LEU A 26 -10.27 -4.06 6.58
N PRO A 27 -9.53 -5.03 6.01
CA PRO A 27 -8.15 -5.33 6.41
C PRO A 27 -7.17 -4.22 6.01
N GLY A 28 -7.41 -3.52 4.90
CA GLY A 28 -6.58 -2.39 4.43
C GLY A 28 -5.91 -2.65 3.09
N ASN A 29 -4.82 -1.93 2.81
CA ASN A 29 -3.87 -2.15 1.70
C ASN A 29 -4.42 -2.22 0.27
N VAL A 30 -5.67 -1.80 0.05
CA VAL A 30 -6.31 -1.78 -1.26
C VAL A 30 -5.51 -0.97 -2.29
N GLY A 31 -4.85 0.11 -1.87
CA GLY A 31 -3.93 0.90 -2.71
C GLY A 31 -2.64 0.15 -3.07
N LEU A 32 -2.10 -0.70 -2.19
CA LEU A 32 -0.99 -1.58 -2.56
C LEU A 32 -1.46 -2.69 -3.51
N LEU A 33 -2.70 -3.19 -3.35
CA LEU A 33 -3.29 -4.18 -4.26
C LEU A 33 -3.54 -3.61 -5.67
N ASP A 34 -3.82 -2.31 -5.80
CA ASP A 34 -3.85 -1.63 -7.10
C ASP A 34 -2.46 -1.70 -7.78
N ILE A 35 -1.38 -1.45 -7.04
CA ILE A 35 -0.01 -1.52 -7.56
C ILE A 35 0.35 -2.99 -7.88
N ALA A 36 -0.03 -3.94 -7.02
CA ALA A 36 0.17 -5.37 -7.26
C ALA A 36 -0.56 -5.84 -8.52
N SER A 37 -1.77 -5.35 -8.76
CA SER A 37 -2.56 -5.62 -9.97
C SER A 37 -1.88 -5.03 -11.22
N ALA A 38 -1.35 -3.82 -11.12
CA ALA A 38 -0.59 -3.21 -12.22
C ALA A 38 0.74 -3.93 -12.49
N LEU A 39 1.41 -4.43 -11.45
CA LEU A 39 2.60 -5.27 -11.57
C LEU A 39 2.28 -6.62 -12.23
N HIS A 40 1.17 -7.25 -11.85
CA HIS A 40 0.67 -8.47 -12.49
C HIS A 40 0.36 -8.24 -13.97
N TRP A 41 -0.34 -7.14 -14.31
CA TRP A 41 -0.59 -6.75 -15.70
C TRP A 41 0.72 -6.54 -16.46
N THR A 42 1.66 -5.80 -15.88
CA THR A 42 2.97 -5.54 -16.48
C THR A 42 3.68 -6.86 -16.77
N ARG A 43 3.77 -7.76 -15.80
CA ARG A 43 4.37 -9.08 -15.98
C ARG A 43 3.72 -9.90 -17.09
N HIS A 44 2.42 -9.77 -17.29
CA HIS A 44 1.72 -10.56 -18.30
C HIS A 44 1.81 -9.97 -19.72
N TYR A 45 1.93 -8.64 -19.85
CA TYR A 45 1.77 -7.96 -21.13
C TYR A 45 3.00 -7.18 -21.61
N ILE A 46 4.01 -6.94 -20.77
CA ILE A 46 5.12 -6.03 -21.11
C ILE A 46 5.94 -6.52 -22.32
N GLN A 47 5.95 -7.82 -22.62
CA GLN A 47 6.59 -8.35 -23.83
C GLN A 47 6.00 -7.79 -25.13
N ASN A 48 4.71 -7.42 -25.13
CA ASN A 48 4.06 -6.79 -26.29
C ASN A 48 4.56 -5.36 -26.54
N PHE A 49 5.24 -4.76 -25.55
CA PHE A 49 5.85 -3.44 -25.62
C PHE A 49 7.39 -3.51 -25.71
N GLY A 50 7.94 -4.72 -25.91
CA GLY A 50 9.39 -4.95 -26.01
C GLY A 50 10.12 -5.01 -24.67
N GLY A 51 9.41 -5.10 -23.53
CA GLY A 51 10.01 -5.36 -22.22
C GLY A 51 10.20 -6.85 -21.93
N ASP A 52 11.04 -7.16 -20.95
CA ASP A 52 11.27 -8.53 -20.47
C ASP A 52 10.44 -8.76 -19.19
N PRO A 53 9.40 -9.62 -19.22
CA PRO A 53 8.54 -9.88 -18.06
C PRO A 53 9.28 -10.54 -16.89
N ASN A 54 10.50 -11.06 -17.10
CA ASN A 54 11.35 -11.64 -16.07
C ASN A 54 12.41 -10.66 -15.54
N LYS A 55 12.37 -9.37 -15.94
CA LYS A 55 13.31 -8.33 -15.48
C LYS A 55 12.58 -7.05 -15.10
N ILE A 56 11.64 -7.17 -14.19
CA ILE A 56 10.86 -6.03 -13.70
C ILE A 56 11.56 -5.40 -12.50
N THR A 57 11.86 -4.10 -12.60
CA THR A 57 12.36 -3.30 -11.49
C THR A 57 11.27 -2.34 -11.03
N THR A 58 10.90 -2.42 -9.74
CA THR A 58 9.98 -1.45 -9.13
C THR A 58 10.76 -0.23 -8.67
N ALA A 59 10.25 0.97 -9.00
CA ALA A 59 10.90 2.21 -8.64
C ALA A 59 9.89 3.19 -8.03
N GLY A 60 10.30 3.95 -7.02
CA GLY A 60 9.46 4.95 -6.40
C GLY A 60 10.23 5.96 -5.55
N GLN A 61 9.55 7.06 -5.19
CA GLN A 61 10.08 8.11 -4.31
C GLN A 61 9.15 8.29 -3.11
N GLY A 62 9.71 8.50 -1.91
CA GLY A 62 8.94 8.72 -0.67
C GLY A 62 8.05 7.52 -0.34
N SER A 63 6.75 7.74 -0.21
CA SER A 63 5.75 6.65 -0.02
C SER A 63 5.74 5.65 -1.18
N GLY A 64 6.06 6.07 -2.40
CA GLY A 64 6.23 5.17 -3.55
C GLY A 64 7.47 4.27 -3.42
N ALA A 65 8.55 4.76 -2.79
CA ALA A 65 9.73 3.94 -2.49
C ALA A 65 9.40 2.88 -1.43
N SER A 66 8.66 3.28 -0.39
CA SER A 66 8.13 2.36 0.62
C SER A 66 7.23 1.29 -0.01
N ALA A 67 6.28 1.67 -0.87
CA ALA A 67 5.40 0.74 -1.57
C ALA A 67 6.19 -0.26 -2.45
N ALA A 68 7.18 0.20 -3.21
CA ALA A 68 8.03 -0.65 -4.03
C ALA A 68 8.76 -1.71 -3.19
N MET A 69 9.30 -1.33 -2.03
CA MET A 69 9.93 -2.26 -1.10
C MET A 69 8.91 -3.21 -0.45
N LEU A 70 7.75 -2.73 -0.02
CA LEU A 70 6.70 -3.57 0.57
C LEU A 70 6.21 -4.66 -0.42
N LEU A 71 6.03 -4.32 -1.70
CA LEU A 71 5.70 -5.28 -2.76
C LEU A 71 6.81 -6.32 -2.99
N SER A 72 8.08 -5.93 -2.80
CA SER A 72 9.18 -6.90 -2.88
C SER A 72 9.20 -7.90 -1.71
N LEU A 73 8.61 -7.51 -0.57
CA LEU A 73 8.54 -8.34 0.64
C LEU A 73 7.26 -9.18 0.72
N SER A 74 6.21 -8.79 0.00
CA SER A 74 4.94 -9.52 -0.02
C SER A 74 5.08 -10.87 -0.73
N LYS A 75 4.54 -11.94 -0.14
CA LYS A 75 4.48 -13.27 -0.79
C LYS A 75 3.77 -13.24 -2.13
N LEU A 76 2.79 -12.34 -2.31
CA LEU A 76 1.99 -12.23 -3.52
C LEU A 76 2.83 -11.75 -4.71
N THR A 77 3.75 -10.81 -4.48
CA THR A 77 4.42 -10.05 -5.54
C THR A 77 5.94 -10.21 -5.57
N SER A 78 6.57 -10.75 -4.52
CA SER A 78 8.03 -10.86 -4.39
C SER A 78 8.69 -11.57 -5.57
N SER A 79 8.07 -12.66 -6.05
CA SER A 79 8.59 -13.42 -7.21
C SER A 79 8.62 -12.63 -8.52
N TRP A 80 7.87 -11.53 -8.62
CA TRP A 80 7.79 -10.69 -9.83
C TRP A 80 8.79 -9.54 -9.81
N VAL A 81 9.27 -9.14 -8.64
CA VAL A 81 10.18 -8.01 -8.46
C VAL A 81 11.62 -8.49 -8.53
N GLN A 82 12.36 -8.00 -9.52
CA GLN A 82 13.75 -8.42 -9.81
C GLN A 82 14.77 -7.31 -9.54
N GLY A 83 14.30 -6.13 -9.14
CA GLY A 83 15.13 -5.04 -8.66
C GLY A 83 14.29 -3.94 -8.04
N ILE A 84 14.89 -3.14 -7.18
CA ILE A 84 14.23 -2.03 -6.48
C ILE A 84 15.06 -0.75 -6.64
N VAL A 85 14.41 0.35 -6.98
CA VAL A 85 14.97 1.71 -6.88
C VAL A 85 14.11 2.49 -5.89
N ALA A 86 14.64 2.69 -4.68
CA ALA A 86 13.94 3.34 -3.57
C ALA A 86 14.55 4.72 -3.29
N MET A 87 13.84 5.79 -3.64
CA MET A 87 14.33 7.16 -3.51
C MET A 87 13.69 7.84 -2.29
N SER A 88 14.48 8.20 -1.28
CA SER A 88 14.05 8.92 -0.07
C SER A 88 12.88 8.26 0.66
N GLY A 89 12.87 6.92 0.70
CA GLY A 89 11.87 6.12 1.40
C GLY A 89 12.27 4.65 1.43
N SER A 90 11.71 3.91 2.39
CA SER A 90 11.95 2.47 2.54
C SER A 90 10.74 1.78 3.21
N ALA A 91 10.71 0.45 3.20
CA ALA A 91 9.70 -0.30 3.97
C ALA A 91 9.81 -0.08 5.50
N LEU A 92 10.91 0.53 5.97
CA LEU A 92 11.16 0.84 7.39
C LEU A 92 11.02 2.32 7.71
N SER A 93 10.66 3.16 6.73
CA SER A 93 10.42 4.58 6.98
C SER A 93 9.26 4.74 7.98
N SER A 94 9.33 5.74 8.85
CA SER A 94 8.29 5.99 9.85
C SER A 94 6.90 6.28 9.26
N PHE A 95 6.85 6.66 7.98
CA PHE A 95 5.64 6.91 7.20
C PHE A 95 5.25 5.73 6.28
N ALA A 96 6.00 4.63 6.27
CA ALA A 96 5.79 3.52 5.34
C ALA A 96 4.55 2.68 5.68
N VAL A 97 4.26 2.56 6.97
CA VAL A 97 3.18 1.74 7.52
C VAL A 97 2.48 2.54 8.61
N ASP A 98 1.15 2.48 8.64
CA ASP A 98 0.33 2.98 9.72
C ASP A 98 0.33 1.97 10.88
N TYR A 99 0.93 2.39 11.99
CA TYR A 99 0.99 1.59 13.22
C TYR A 99 -0.28 1.71 14.09
N ARG A 100 -1.15 2.67 13.79
CA ARG A 100 -2.39 2.96 14.54
C ARG A 100 -3.60 3.10 13.59
N PRO A 101 -3.88 2.11 12.73
CA PRO A 101 -4.94 2.21 11.73
C PRO A 101 -6.33 2.32 12.33
N GLU A 102 -6.57 1.78 13.54
CA GLU A 102 -7.84 2.00 14.24
C GLU A 102 -8.09 3.47 14.59
N GLU A 103 -7.04 4.25 14.90
CA GLU A 103 -7.17 5.69 15.15
C GLU A 103 -7.49 6.42 13.84
N SER A 104 -6.75 6.12 12.77
CA SER A 104 -6.99 6.65 11.42
C SER A 104 -8.41 6.34 10.94
N TYR A 105 -8.87 5.10 11.15
CA TYR A 105 -10.22 4.65 10.87
C TYR A 105 -11.28 5.41 11.67
N LYS A 106 -11.14 5.50 12.99
CA LYS A 106 -12.08 6.25 13.85
C LYS A 106 -12.15 7.73 13.47
N ASN A 107 -11.03 8.32 13.03
CA ASN A 107 -10.99 9.72 12.62
C ASN A 107 -11.75 9.98 11.32
N VAL A 108 -11.77 9.00 10.40
CA VAL A 108 -12.56 9.07 9.16
C VAL A 108 -14.04 8.83 9.47
N THR A 109 -14.36 7.81 10.27
CA THR A 109 -15.75 7.41 10.53
C THR A 109 -16.50 8.40 11.42
N ARG A 110 -15.86 8.98 12.45
CA ARG A 110 -16.48 10.00 13.32
C ARG A 110 -16.88 11.28 12.61
N LYS A 111 -16.24 11.58 11.47
CA LYS A 111 -16.56 12.76 10.67
C LYS A 111 -17.76 12.52 9.75
N SER A 112 -18.11 11.26 9.49
CA SER A 112 -19.37 10.91 8.86
C SER A 112 -20.48 10.89 9.90
N THR A 113 -21.40 11.84 9.81
CA THR A 113 -22.60 11.87 10.65
C THR A 113 -23.58 10.73 10.35
N VAL A 114 -23.45 10.09 9.19
CA VAL A 114 -24.32 9.01 8.73
C VAL A 114 -23.81 7.65 9.21
N CYS A 115 -22.49 7.46 9.24
CA CYS A 115 -21.88 6.15 9.50
C CYS A 115 -21.31 6.01 10.93
N SER A 116 -21.45 7.01 11.79
CA SER A 116 -20.72 7.09 13.07
C SER A 116 -21.00 5.97 14.08
N ASP A 117 -22.21 5.39 14.03
CA ASP A 117 -22.66 4.37 15.00
C ASP A 117 -22.57 2.94 14.45
N MET A 118 -22.07 2.77 13.22
CA MET A 118 -21.98 1.47 12.54
C MET A 118 -20.62 0.81 12.76
N THR A 119 -20.58 -0.53 12.68
CA THR A 119 -19.33 -1.30 12.77
C THR A 119 -19.33 -2.43 11.74
N GLY A 120 -18.14 -3.02 11.52
CA GLY A 120 -18.01 -4.16 10.63
C GLY A 120 -18.53 -3.89 9.20
N VAL A 121 -19.17 -4.91 8.62
CA VAL A 121 -19.74 -4.87 7.28
C VAL A 121 -20.78 -3.77 7.08
N GLU A 122 -21.57 -3.43 8.11
CA GLU A 122 -22.58 -2.36 8.02
C GLU A 122 -21.93 -1.01 7.78
N LEU A 123 -20.84 -0.73 8.49
CA LEU A 123 -20.07 0.48 8.29
C LEU A 123 -19.44 0.50 6.90
N VAL A 124 -18.84 -0.60 6.45
CA VAL A 124 -18.21 -0.66 5.11
C VAL A 124 -19.22 -0.32 4.03
N LYS A 125 -20.44 -0.87 4.12
CA LYS A 125 -21.54 -0.54 3.20
C LYS A 125 -21.93 0.93 3.27
N CYS A 126 -22.07 1.50 4.47
CA CYS A 126 -22.38 2.91 4.64
C CYS A 126 -21.31 3.80 3.99
N LEU A 127 -20.03 3.51 4.21
CA LEU A 127 -18.92 4.26 3.60
C LEU A 127 -18.92 4.16 2.07
N GLN A 128 -19.36 3.04 1.49
CA GLN A 128 -19.47 2.88 0.04
C GLN A 128 -20.58 3.70 -0.61
N GLU A 129 -21.57 4.16 0.18
CA GLU A 129 -22.66 5.03 -0.29
C GLU A 129 -22.28 6.52 -0.25
N LEU A 130 -21.21 6.88 0.46
CA LEU A 130 -20.71 8.26 0.53
C LEU A 130 -19.95 8.66 -0.74
N SER A 131 -19.94 9.95 -1.02
CA SER A 131 -19.09 10.49 -2.08
C SER A 131 -17.59 10.35 -1.73
N PRO A 132 -16.71 10.20 -2.73
CA PRO A 132 -15.27 10.20 -2.49
C PRO A 132 -14.79 11.43 -1.73
N GLU A 133 -15.41 12.59 -1.95
CA GLU A 133 -15.12 13.85 -1.28
C GLU A 133 -15.40 13.77 0.22
N GLU A 134 -16.53 13.19 0.64
CA GLU A 134 -16.88 13.02 2.06
C GLU A 134 -15.90 12.08 2.80
N ILE A 135 -15.39 11.08 2.08
CA ILE A 135 -14.40 10.14 2.60
C ILE A 135 -13.00 10.80 2.65
N SER A 136 -12.68 11.62 1.65
CA SER A 136 -11.35 12.21 1.42
C SER A 136 -11.12 13.56 2.10
N SER A 137 -12.16 14.34 2.42
CA SER A 137 -12.09 15.72 2.95
C SER A 137 -11.51 15.84 4.37
N ASN A 138 -10.83 14.79 4.85
CA ASN A 138 -10.49 14.59 6.25
C ASN A 138 -9.02 14.89 6.59
N ILE A 139 -8.21 15.33 5.62
CA ILE A 139 -6.84 15.81 5.83
C ILE A 139 -6.91 17.29 6.19
N GLN A 140 -6.80 17.63 7.48
CA GLN A 140 -6.77 19.02 7.92
C GLN A 140 -5.52 19.73 7.36
N ASN A 141 -5.77 20.84 6.66
CA ASN A 141 -4.79 21.86 6.29
C ASN A 141 -4.06 22.37 7.55
N GLY A 142 -2.74 22.21 7.62
CA GLY A 142 -1.98 22.74 8.76
C GLY A 142 -0.47 22.75 8.60
N GLY A 143 0.08 23.80 7.95
CA GLY A 143 1.47 24.27 8.10
C GLY A 143 2.59 23.21 8.17
N PHE A 144 3.65 23.47 8.94
CA PHE A 144 4.81 22.58 9.16
C PHE A 144 4.41 21.15 9.63
N VAL A 145 3.19 20.99 10.16
CA VAL A 145 2.58 19.71 10.56
C VAL A 145 2.13 18.88 9.36
N SER A 146 2.02 19.45 8.16
CA SER A 146 1.71 18.74 6.91
C SER A 146 2.72 17.64 6.57
N GLY A 147 3.99 17.75 6.98
CA GLY A 147 4.97 16.66 6.85
C GLY A 147 4.73 15.52 7.83
N LEU A 148 4.04 15.78 8.95
CA LEU A 148 3.53 14.77 9.87
C LEU A 148 2.12 14.30 9.47
N ALA A 149 1.44 14.96 8.55
CA ALA A 149 0.11 14.55 8.11
C ALA A 149 0.14 13.19 7.40
N GLU A 150 1.24 12.83 6.73
CA GLU A 150 1.47 11.46 6.24
C GLU A 150 1.44 10.41 7.38
N LEU A 151 1.80 10.81 8.60
CA LEU A 151 1.74 9.98 9.81
C LEU A 151 0.31 9.87 10.40
N LEU A 152 -0.62 10.71 9.95
CA LEU A 152 -2.00 10.81 10.46
C LEU A 152 -3.05 10.38 9.42
N THR A 153 -2.65 10.19 8.17
CA THR A 153 -3.48 9.66 7.10
C THR A 153 -3.37 8.14 7.05
N PRO A 154 -4.46 7.42 6.72
CA PRO A 154 -4.39 5.99 6.47
C PRO A 154 -3.28 5.68 5.44
N GLY A 155 -2.39 4.76 5.81
CA GLY A 155 -1.31 4.23 4.97
C GLY A 155 -1.29 2.70 4.99
N PRO A 156 -0.30 2.05 4.37
CA PRO A 156 -0.18 0.61 4.42
C PRO A 156 -0.23 0.06 5.84
N VAL A 157 -0.81 -1.12 6.05
CA VAL A 157 -0.94 -1.75 7.37
C VAL A 157 -0.42 -3.18 7.35
N VAL A 158 -0.01 -3.70 8.51
CA VAL A 158 0.21 -5.14 8.68
C VAL A 158 -1.16 -5.78 8.90
N GLU A 159 -1.57 -6.63 7.95
CA GLU A 159 -2.89 -7.28 7.90
C GLU A 159 -2.94 -8.55 8.75
N GLY A 160 -1.81 -9.24 8.90
CA GLY A 160 -1.74 -10.55 9.56
C GLY A 160 -1.97 -11.71 8.58
N GLU A 161 -2.13 -12.92 9.12
CA GLU A 161 -2.40 -14.11 8.31
C GLU A 161 -3.67 -13.92 7.46
N ASP A 162 -3.60 -14.40 6.22
CA ASP A 162 -4.73 -14.34 5.29
C ASP A 162 -5.78 -15.38 5.70
N ASP A 163 -6.99 -14.90 6.00
CA ASP A 163 -8.14 -15.73 6.35
C ASP A 163 -9.03 -16.04 5.13
N GLU A 164 -8.61 -15.61 3.94
CA GLU A 164 -9.31 -15.74 2.65
C GLU A 164 -10.72 -15.12 2.64
N TRP A 165 -11.03 -14.25 3.60
CA TRP A 165 -12.35 -13.60 3.70
C TRP A 165 -12.49 -12.41 2.74
N PHE A 166 -11.40 -11.70 2.48
CA PHE A 166 -11.34 -10.51 1.63
C PHE A 166 -10.33 -10.70 0.48
N LEU A 167 -9.87 -9.59 -0.11
CA LEU A 167 -8.71 -9.60 -1.01
C LEU A 167 -7.48 -10.16 -0.27
N PRO A 168 -6.55 -10.83 -0.99
CA PRO A 168 -5.40 -11.44 -0.35
C PRO A 168 -4.57 -10.45 0.45
N ASN A 169 -4.14 -10.86 1.64
CA ASN A 169 -3.29 -10.03 2.47
C ASN A 169 -1.90 -9.87 1.82
N LEU A 170 -1.46 -8.62 1.68
CA LEU A 170 -0.14 -8.30 1.13
C LEU A 170 0.95 -8.36 2.20
N LEU A 171 0.64 -7.93 3.41
CA LEU A 171 1.61 -7.77 4.51
C LEU A 171 1.17 -8.57 5.74
N GLU A 172 1.58 -9.83 5.78
CA GLU A 172 1.26 -10.72 6.91
C GLU A 172 2.04 -10.39 8.20
N ASN A 173 3.19 -9.73 8.08
CA ASN A 173 4.04 -9.38 9.22
C ASN A 173 4.73 -8.03 9.01
N SER A 174 5.43 -7.54 10.04
CA SER A 174 6.19 -6.30 9.98
C SER A 174 7.29 -6.39 8.91
N ALA A 175 7.61 -5.25 8.28
CA ALA A 175 8.66 -5.21 7.27
C ALA A 175 10.02 -5.71 7.82
N MET A 176 10.31 -5.49 9.11
CA MET A 176 11.51 -6.02 9.77
C MET A 176 11.52 -7.55 9.83
N ASP A 177 10.38 -8.15 10.19
CA ASP A 177 10.26 -9.61 10.28
C ASP A 177 10.33 -10.24 8.89
N LEU A 178 9.70 -9.62 7.89
CA LEU A 178 9.78 -10.06 6.50
C LEU A 178 11.22 -9.99 5.95
N ILE A 179 11.94 -8.90 6.22
CA ILE A 179 13.35 -8.76 5.79
C ILE A 179 14.25 -9.80 6.47
N THR A 180 14.06 -10.05 7.76
CA THR A 180 14.91 -10.98 8.52
C THR A 180 14.59 -12.45 8.27
N SER A 181 13.34 -12.76 7.91
CA SER A 181 12.91 -14.13 7.54
C SER A 181 13.21 -14.50 6.09
N THR A 182 13.49 -13.52 5.21
CA THR A 182 13.83 -13.78 3.81
C THR A 182 15.17 -14.53 3.71
N ASN A 183 15.20 -15.63 2.95
CA ASN A 183 16.41 -16.43 2.75
C ASN A 183 17.50 -15.63 2.03
N LYS A 184 18.78 -15.89 2.39
CA LYS A 184 19.96 -15.22 1.80
C LYS A 184 20.10 -15.43 0.28
N THR A 185 19.34 -16.34 -0.33
CA THR A 185 19.33 -16.66 -1.77
C THR A 185 18.33 -15.81 -2.57
N ASP A 186 17.35 -15.18 -1.93
CA ASP A 186 16.29 -14.40 -2.57
C ASP A 186 16.64 -12.91 -2.65
N LYS A 187 17.90 -12.60 -2.95
CA LYS A 187 18.41 -11.22 -2.92
C LYS A 187 17.99 -10.46 -4.16
N ILE A 188 16.98 -9.62 -4.01
CA ILE A 188 16.59 -8.61 -4.99
C ILE A 188 17.61 -7.45 -4.92
N PRO A 189 18.31 -7.11 -6.02
CA PRO A 189 19.20 -5.94 -6.07
C PRO A 189 18.43 -4.65 -5.75
N MET A 190 19.00 -3.82 -4.88
CA MET A 190 18.38 -2.58 -4.43
C MET A 190 19.32 -1.40 -4.57
N LEU A 191 18.82 -0.30 -5.17
CA LEU A 191 19.43 1.01 -5.16
C LEU A 191 18.60 1.92 -4.25
N THR A 192 19.25 2.53 -3.25
CA THR A 192 18.62 3.46 -2.31
C THR A 192 19.38 4.79 -2.30
N GLY A 193 18.69 5.91 -2.10
CA GLY A 193 19.28 7.26 -2.09
C GLY A 193 18.29 8.36 -1.81
#